data_AF-A0A961YHR3-F1
#
_entry.id   AF-A0A961YHR3-F1
#
_cell.length_a   1.000
_cell.length_b   1.000
_cell.length_c   1.000
_cell.angle_alpha   90.00
_cell.angle_beta   90.00
_cell.angle_gamma   90.00
#
_symmetry.space_group_name_H-M   'P 1'
#
loop_
_entity.id
_entity.type
_entity.pdbx_description
1 polymer ?
#
loop_
_entity_poly.entity_id
_entity_poly.type
_entity_poly.pdbx_seq_one_letter_code
_entity_poly.pdbx_strand_id
1 'polypeptide(L)' 'MTMFLIEVSLPRTEAMSRIQNAVRAIGSHFASHADWRPRGGAFVGTMFVDLPDDRAALMIVPPAMREGASIHSVAALAA' A
#
# COMPACT_ATOMS: atom_id res chain seq x y z
N MET A 1 -16.85 7.17 3.24
CA MET A 1 -15.73 6.23 3.28
C MET A 1 -14.50 7.00 3.74
N THR A 2 -13.49 6.32 4.27
CA THR A 2 -12.31 6.94 4.86
C THR A 2 -11.12 6.70 3.94
N MET A 3 -10.37 7.77 3.66
CA MET A 3 -9.14 7.66 2.88
C MET A 3 -8.01 7.12 3.76
N PHE A 4 -7.36 6.05 3.29
CA PHE A 4 -6.20 5.44 3.92
C PHE A 4 -4.98 5.56 3.02
N LEU A 5 -3.84 5.90 3.61
CA LEU A 5 -2.52 5.70 3.03
C LEU A 5 -2.02 4.32 3.45
N ILE A 6 -1.75 3.47 2.47
CA ILE A 6 -1.07 2.19 2.66
C ILE A 6 0.38 2.39 2.24
N GLU A 7 1.32 2.13 3.15
CA GLU A 7 2.74 2.04 2.85
C GLU A 7 3.21 0.59 2.99
N VAL A 8 3.91 0.05 1.98
CA VAL A 8 4.48 -1.30 2.03
C VAL A 8 5.96 -1.25 1.74
N SER A 9 6.79 -1.73 2.67
CA SER A 9 8.25 -1.77 2.53
C SER A 9 8.73 -3.19 2.26
N LEU A 10 9.46 -3.39 1.16
CA LEU A 10 10.06 -4.68 0.81
C LEU A 10 11.55 -4.54 0.45
N PRO A 11 12.35 -5.60 0.63
CA PRO A 11 13.71 -5.66 0.10
C PRO A 11 13.74 -5.48 -1.42
N ARG A 12 14.78 -4.80 -1.93
CA ARG A 12 14.93 -4.42 -3.34
C ARG A 12 14.76 -5.57 -4.34
N THR A 13 15.23 -6.77 -4.00
CA THR A 13 15.17 -7.96 -4.85
C THR A 13 13.76 -8.54 -5.01
N GLU A 14 12.92 -8.40 -3.98
CA GLU A 14 11.57 -8.99 -3.96
C GLU A 14 10.48 -8.00 -4.38
N ALA A 15 10.76 -6.72 -4.20
CA ALA A 15 9.82 -5.64 -4.45
C ALA A 15 9.36 -5.63 -5.91
N MET A 16 10.26 -5.55 -6.88
CA MET A 16 9.89 -5.14 -8.24
C MET A 16 8.86 -6.06 -8.93
N SER A 17 8.99 -7.38 -8.82
CA SER A 17 8.04 -8.32 -9.43
C SER A 17 6.74 -8.48 -8.64
N ARG A 18 6.78 -8.44 -7.31
CA ARG A 18 5.57 -8.56 -6.47
C ARG A 18 4.68 -7.33 -6.57
N ILE A 19 5.30 -6.17 -6.70
CA ILE A 19 4.65 -4.87 -6.88
C ILE A 19 3.84 -4.81 -8.16
N GLN A 20 4.45 -5.17 -9.29
CA GLN A 20 3.76 -5.17 -10.59
C GLN A 20 2.56 -6.12 -10.60
N ASN A 21 2.66 -7.24 -9.90
CA ASN A 21 1.57 -8.20 -9.79
C ASN A 21 0.46 -7.71 -8.83
N ALA A 22 0.80 -7.04 -7.73
CA ALA A 22 -0.18 -6.50 -6.80
C ALA A 22 -1.05 -5.41 -7.46
N VAL A 23 -0.43 -4.48 -8.22
CA VAL A 23 -1.17 -3.44 -8.96
C VAL A 23 -2.11 -4.04 -10.00
N ARG A 24 -1.69 -5.10 -10.70
CA ARG A 24 -2.55 -5.83 -11.64
C ARG A 24 -3.71 -6.54 -10.95
N ALA A 25 -3.51 -7.05 -9.73
CA ALA A 25 -4.50 -7.84 -9.00
C ALA A 25 -5.55 -6.99 -8.27
N ILE A 26 -5.17 -5.82 -7.76
CA ILE A 26 -6.06 -4.94 -6.97
C ILE A 26 -7.14 -4.26 -7.85
N GLY A 27 -6.88 -4.12 -9.16
CA GLY A 27 -7.77 -3.42 -10.08
C GLY A 27 -7.71 -1.90 -9.87
N SER A 28 -7.64 -1.13 -10.94
CA SER A 28 -7.41 0.33 -10.91
C SER A 28 -8.52 1.17 -10.25
N HIS A 29 -9.59 0.55 -9.76
CA HIS A 29 -10.77 1.26 -9.24
C HIS A 29 -10.65 1.68 -7.77
N PHE A 30 -9.82 1.00 -6.97
CA PHE A 30 -9.71 1.26 -5.52
C PHE A 30 -8.43 2.00 -5.12
N ALA A 31 -7.39 1.92 -5.93
CA ALA A 31 -6.10 2.53 -5.66
C ALA A 31 -5.92 3.78 -6.51
N SER A 32 -5.71 4.92 -5.85
CA SER A 32 -5.30 6.17 -6.48
C SER A 32 -3.91 6.58 -5.98
N HIS A 33 -3.20 7.39 -6.77
CA HIS A 33 -1.91 7.97 -6.37
C HIS A 33 -0.92 6.91 -5.87
N ALA A 34 -0.86 5.77 -6.56
CA ALA A 34 0.09 4.72 -6.25
C ALA A 34 1.48 5.10 -6.76
N ASP A 35 2.48 5.09 -5.87
CA ASP A 35 3.88 5.37 -6.17
C ASP A 35 4.78 4.31 -5.54
N TRP A 36 5.94 4.06 -6.14
CA TRP A 36 6.93 3.11 -5.65
C TRP A 36 8.32 3.69 -5.80
N ARG A 37 9.02 3.85 -4.69
CA ARG A 37 10.34 4.49 -4.68
C ARG A 37 11.34 3.78 -3.76
N PRO A 38 12.62 3.78 -4.10
CA PRO A 38 13.67 3.33 -3.20
C PRO A 38 13.76 4.28 -1.98
N ARG A 39 13.87 3.72 -0.77
CA ARG A 39 14.08 4.45 0.48
C ARG A 39 14.96 3.62 1.42
N GLY A 40 16.14 4.13 1.77
CA GLY A 40 17.00 3.52 2.79
C GLY A 40 17.39 2.05 2.56
N GLY A 41 17.55 1.62 1.31
CA GLY A 41 17.88 0.22 0.97
C GLY A 41 16.67 -0.70 0.73
N ALA A 42 15.46 -0.24 1.05
CA ALA A 42 14.20 -0.91 0.70
C ALA A 42 13.51 -0.22 -0.49
N PHE A 43 12.54 -0.89 -1.07
CA PHE A 43 11.55 -0.26 -1.95
C PHE A 43 10.25 -0.10 -1.19
N VAL A 44 9.75 1.13 -1.17
CA VAL A 44 8.52 1.50 -0.47
C VAL A 44 7.48 1.83 -1.50
N GLY A 45 6.34 1.16 -1.41
CA GLY A 45 5.14 1.53 -2.14
C GLY A 45 4.19 2.29 -1.27
N THR A 46 3.59 3.29 -1.86
CA THR A 46 2.49 4.03 -1.27
C THR A 46 1.29 3.94 -2.17
N MET A 47 0.10 3.77 -1.61
CA MET A 47 -1.15 3.94 -2.35
C MET A 47 -2.22 4.53 -1.44
N PHE A 48 -3.12 5.31 -2.03
CA PHE A 48 -4.30 5.82 -1.35
C PHE A 48 -5.52 4.98 -1.74
N VAL A 49 -6.28 4.54 -0.74
CA VAL A 49 -7.50 3.75 -0.92
C VAL A 49 -8.65 4.36 -0.13
N ASP A 50 -9.84 4.37 -0.71
CA ASP A 50 -11.06 4.81 -0.03
C ASP A 50 -11.87 3.60 0.42
N LEU A 51 -11.93 3.38 1.74
CA LEU A 51 -12.47 2.15 2.34
C LEU A 51 -13.19 2.44 3.66
N PRO A 52 -14.05 1.52 4.15
CA PRO A 52 -14.81 1.75 5.38
C PRO A 52 -13.94 1.78 6.64
N ASP A 53 -12.88 0.96 6.70
CA ASP A 53 -12.01 0.80 7.86
C ASP A 53 -10.59 0.34 7.49
N ASP A 54 -9.69 0.34 8.48
CA ASP A 54 -8.28 -0.06 8.37
C ASP A 54 -8.11 -1.55 8.05
N ARG A 55 -9.01 -2.40 8.57
CA ARG A 55 -9.04 -3.83 8.25
C ARG A 55 -9.31 -4.06 6.76
N ALA A 56 -10.26 -3.35 6.17
CA ALA A 56 -10.53 -3.39 4.75
C ALA A 56 -9.31 -2.90 3.95
N ALA A 57 -8.63 -1.85 4.41
CA ALA A 57 -7.39 -1.39 3.80
C ALA A 57 -6.28 -2.45 3.83
N LEU A 58 -6.12 -3.19 4.94
CA LEU A 58 -5.16 -4.29 5.02
C LEU A 58 -5.49 -5.44 4.08
N MET A 59 -6.77 -5.66 3.79
CA MET A 59 -7.21 -6.70 2.87
C MET A 59 -6.83 -6.42 1.41
N ILE A 60 -6.61 -5.16 1.04
CA ILE A 60 -6.05 -4.78 -0.26
C ILE A 60 -4.59 -5.22 -0.38
N VAL A 61 -3.85 -5.25 0.73
CA VAL A 61 -2.46 -5.70 0.74
C VAL A 61 -2.40 -7.22 0.57
N PRO A 62 -1.61 -7.74 -0.39
CA PRO A 62 -1.41 -9.18 -0.55
C PRO A 62 -0.93 -9.83 0.75
N PRO A 63 -1.41 -11.03 1.13
CA PRO A 63 -1.09 -11.65 2.42
C PRO A 63 0.40 -11.70 2.77
N ALA A 64 1.25 -12.03 1.78
CA ALA A 64 2.69 -12.14 1.96
C ALA A 64 3.41 -10.79 2.16
N MET A 65 2.71 -9.66 2.04
CA MET A 65 3.24 -8.30 2.17
C MET A 65 2.69 -7.56 3.39
N ARG A 66 1.70 -8.13 4.10
CA ARG A 66 1.01 -7.47 5.23
C ARG A 66 1.92 -7.20 6.41
N GLU A 67 2.91 -8.05 6.65
CA GLU A 67 3.88 -7.86 7.74
C GLU A 67 4.72 -6.59 7.55
N GLY A 68 5.04 -6.23 6.30
CA GLY A 68 5.76 -5.01 5.95
C GLY A 68 4.85 -3.82 5.64
N ALA A 69 3.55 -3.92 5.93
CA ALA A 69 2.56 -2.89 5.60
C ALA A 69 2.24 -2.01 6.81
N SER A 70 2.15 -0.71 6.57
CA SER A 70 1.64 0.29 7.51
C SER A 70 0.42 0.96 6.92
N ILE A 71 -0.62 1.14 7.73
CA ILE A 71 -1.91 1.72 7.32
C ILE A 71 -2.17 2.95 8.15
N HIS A 72 -2.40 4.06 7.49
CA HIS A 72 -2.62 5.35 8.12
C HIS A 72 -3.92 5.95 7.61
N SER A 73 -4.82 6.35 8.51
CA SER A 73 -5.95 7.20 8.13
C SER A 73 -5.43 8.58 7.75
N VAL A 74 -5.81 9.09 6.58
CA VAL A 74 -5.38 10.43 6.12
C VAL A 74 -5.89 11.53 7.06
N ALA A 75 -7.08 11.35 7.65
CA ALA A 75 -7.60 12.28 8.66
C ALA A 75 -6.71 12.37 9.90
N ALA A 76 -6.06 11.26 10.28
CA ALA A 76 -5.14 11.22 11.42
C ALA A 76 -3.74 11.78 11.11
N LEU A 77 -3.35 11.87 9.83
CA LEU A 77 -2.09 12.47 9.40
C LEU A 77 -2.16 14.00 9.26
N ALA A 78 -3.36 14.56 9.17
CA ALA A 78 -3.61 15.99 9.01
C ALA A 78 -3.91 16.72 10.35
N ALA A 79 -3.95 15.98 11.46
CA ALA A 79 -4.18 16.48 12.81
C ALA A 79 -2.86 16.55 13.60
#